data_AF-A0A2V3U1J2-F1
#
_entry.id   AF-A0A2V3U1J2-F1
#
_cell.length_a   1.000
_cell.length_b   1.000
_cell.length_c   1.000
_cell.angle_alpha   90.00
_cell.angle_beta   90.00
_cell.angle_gamma   90.00
#
_symmetry.space_group_name_H-M   'P 1'
#
loop_
_entity.id
_entity.type
_entity.pdbx_description
1 polymer ?
#
loop_
_entity_poly.entity_id
_entity_poly.type
_entity_poly.pdbx_seq_one_letter_code
_entity_poly.pdbx_strand_id
1 'polypeptide(L)'
;MGVTEDDKFYYIVGDDQSSTVDYTTSSKAIQVNAGGGEDIIYGSTADDFIYGEAGNDTIFGGYGKDYLNGGDGDDLITNGGQQPLHTGNDHVRGGAGNDTLYFLNSLDGVALFGDEGDDSIQGGMTADIIYGDAEVESVADGNDYIRGGEGADLIYGGGGADTIRGSYNDGSDKVYGGTGNDLIVYTNDLSAVKLYGDEGNDTINGGFGDDKIFGGADNDILTGGYGNDAIDGGTGADRLDGGFGADVLTGGKDADVFMFTTKFGNGNVDHITDFSTGDKIYLAKALISGSTEGALVASAFKDLSLGRADANDRVLYNQASGELSYDADGSGSAAKAVVIAVLDNHASLTFQDFLIG
;
A
#
# COMPACT_ATOMS: atom_id res chain seq x y z
N MET A 1 -32.66 22.22 19.44
CA MET A 1 -32.49 22.68 18.03
C MET A 1 -33.28 23.93 17.67
N GLY A 2 -32.60 24.91 17.08
CA GLY A 2 -33.20 26.08 16.41
C GLY A 2 -32.93 26.06 14.91
N VAL A 3 -33.90 26.50 14.10
CA VAL A 3 -33.80 26.54 12.64
C VAL A 3 -34.11 27.94 12.12
N THR A 4 -33.25 28.47 11.24
CA THR A 4 -33.49 29.69 10.46
C THR A 4 -33.19 29.45 8.98
N GLU A 5 -33.55 30.38 8.09
CA GLU A 5 -33.28 30.22 6.66
C GLU A 5 -33.06 31.54 5.95
N ASP A 6 -32.32 31.49 4.84
CA ASP A 6 -32.24 32.56 3.83
C ASP A 6 -32.57 32.01 2.42
N ASP A 7 -32.24 32.71 1.35
CA ASP A 7 -32.53 32.22 -0.01
C ASP A 7 -31.72 30.98 -0.42
N LYS A 8 -30.63 30.66 0.30
CA LYS A 8 -29.66 29.61 -0.04
C LYS A 8 -29.63 28.45 0.94
N PHE A 9 -29.73 28.70 2.24
CA PHE A 9 -29.51 27.71 3.29
C PHE A 9 -30.68 27.61 4.26
N TYR A 10 -30.88 26.40 4.80
CA TYR A 10 -31.40 26.21 6.14
C TYR A 10 -30.23 26.19 7.12
N TYR A 11 -30.28 27.01 8.17
CA TYR A 11 -29.30 27.01 9.24
C TYR A 11 -29.88 26.29 10.45
N ILE A 12 -29.26 25.19 10.85
CA ILE A 12 -29.65 24.35 11.99
C ILE A 12 -28.58 24.47 13.07
N VAL A 13 -29.01 24.83 14.29
CA VAL A 13 -28.15 24.88 15.48
C VAL A 13 -28.75 23.93 16.51
N GLY A 14 -27.99 22.91 16.87
CA GLY A 14 -28.37 21.92 17.86
C GLY A 14 -28.15 22.35 19.30
N ASP A 15 -28.17 21.39 20.19
CA ASP A 15 -28.01 21.55 21.63
C ASP A 15 -27.17 20.38 22.19
N ASP A 16 -26.98 20.30 23.50
CA ASP A 16 -26.11 19.27 24.11
C ASP A 16 -26.84 17.90 24.27
N GLN A 17 -27.80 17.56 23.40
CA GLN A 17 -28.54 16.30 23.41
C GLN A 17 -28.60 15.67 22.02
N SER A 18 -28.58 14.33 21.99
CA SER A 18 -28.84 13.54 20.78
C SER A 18 -30.09 13.99 20.03
N SER A 19 -29.89 14.24 18.74
CA SER A 19 -30.79 14.92 17.84
C SER A 19 -30.88 14.18 16.51
N THR A 20 -31.95 14.45 15.77
CA THR A 20 -32.09 13.96 14.39
C THR A 20 -32.48 15.10 13.48
N VAL A 21 -31.70 15.28 12.42
CA VAL A 21 -31.89 16.29 11.36
C VAL A 21 -32.11 15.53 10.05
N ASP A 22 -33.22 15.77 9.36
CA ASP A 22 -33.53 15.08 8.10
C ASP A 22 -33.96 16.08 7.02
N TYR A 23 -33.09 16.27 6.03
CA TYR A 23 -33.32 17.11 4.86
C TYR A 23 -33.18 16.35 3.54
N THR A 24 -33.28 15.02 3.55
CA THR A 24 -33.11 14.13 2.38
C THR A 24 -33.92 14.50 1.13
N THR A 25 -35.04 15.20 1.31
CA THR A 25 -35.94 15.62 0.21
C THR A 25 -35.81 17.09 -0.16
N SER A 26 -34.94 17.84 0.52
CA SER A 26 -34.68 19.24 0.25
C SER A 26 -33.76 19.40 -0.96
N SER A 27 -34.10 20.36 -1.83
CA SER A 27 -33.21 20.82 -2.91
C SER A 27 -32.43 22.08 -2.54
N LYS A 28 -32.59 22.52 -1.29
CA LYS A 28 -31.92 23.67 -0.71
C LYS A 28 -30.92 23.17 0.32
N ALA A 29 -29.72 23.72 0.25
CA ALA A 29 -28.61 23.32 1.11
C ALA A 29 -28.91 23.58 2.58
N ILE A 30 -28.21 22.84 3.44
CA ILE A 30 -28.22 23.00 4.89
C ILE A 30 -26.84 23.38 5.41
N GLN A 31 -26.84 24.18 6.47
CA GLN A 31 -25.69 24.38 7.32
C GLN A 31 -26.08 23.90 8.73
N VAL A 32 -25.41 22.85 9.20
CA VAL A 32 -25.70 22.20 10.49
C VAL A 32 -24.51 22.35 11.42
N ASN A 33 -24.80 22.81 12.64
CA ASN A 33 -23.94 22.66 13.81
C ASN A 33 -24.74 21.82 14.82
N ALA A 34 -24.41 20.55 14.99
CA ALA A 34 -25.26 19.60 15.71
C ALA A 34 -25.15 19.72 17.24
N GLY A 35 -24.01 20.20 17.74
CA GLY A 35 -23.85 20.55 19.15
C GLY A 35 -23.19 19.41 19.91
N GLY A 36 -23.81 18.95 20.98
CA GLY A 36 -23.31 17.83 21.75
C GLY A 36 -24.28 16.66 21.71
N GLY A 37 -23.79 15.43 21.79
CA GLY A 37 -24.64 14.24 21.84
C GLY A 37 -24.31 13.27 20.72
N GLU A 38 -25.14 12.24 20.55
CA GLU A 38 -25.05 11.35 19.40
C GLU A 38 -26.15 11.74 18.42
N ASP A 39 -25.79 12.46 17.36
CA ASP A 39 -26.69 13.05 16.39
C ASP A 39 -26.77 12.23 15.11
N ILE A 40 -27.95 12.24 14.49
CA ILE A 40 -28.16 11.61 13.17
C ILE A 40 -28.58 12.69 12.19
N ILE A 41 -27.75 12.93 11.18
CA ILE A 41 -27.92 14.03 10.24
C ILE A 41 -28.05 13.45 8.83
N TYR A 42 -29.16 13.73 8.16
CA TYR A 42 -29.33 13.47 6.75
C TYR A 42 -29.33 14.79 5.97
N GLY A 43 -28.31 14.96 5.15
CA GLY A 43 -28.16 16.05 4.20
C GLY A 43 -29.22 16.04 3.09
N SER A 44 -29.12 17.03 2.24
CA SER A 44 -30.03 17.39 1.18
C SER A 44 -29.55 16.86 -0.17
N THR A 45 -30.10 17.38 -1.27
CA THR A 45 -29.59 17.11 -2.63
C THR A 45 -28.74 18.25 -3.18
N ALA A 46 -28.33 19.18 -2.33
CA ALA A 46 -27.53 20.35 -2.67
C ALA A 46 -26.29 20.38 -1.78
N ASP A 47 -25.29 21.17 -2.19
CA ASP A 47 -24.01 21.32 -1.49
C ASP A 47 -24.19 21.78 -0.03
N ASP A 48 -23.99 20.86 0.92
CA ASP A 48 -24.25 21.04 2.34
C ASP A 48 -22.97 21.33 3.16
N PHE A 49 -23.16 21.93 4.34
CA PHE A 49 -22.11 22.13 5.35
C PHE A 49 -22.58 21.52 6.67
N ILE A 50 -22.04 20.37 7.03
CA ILE A 50 -22.49 19.61 8.19
C ILE A 50 -21.33 19.43 9.17
N TYR A 51 -21.55 19.86 10.42
CA TYR A 51 -20.66 19.66 11.56
C TYR A 51 -21.42 18.91 12.65
N GLY A 52 -20.97 17.71 13.00
CA GLY A 52 -21.47 16.94 14.16
C GLY A 52 -21.12 17.61 15.49
N GLU A 53 -19.91 18.16 15.56
CA GLU A 53 -19.34 18.85 16.72
C GLU A 53 -18.88 17.90 17.83
N ALA A 54 -19.69 17.49 18.81
CA ALA A 54 -19.21 16.66 19.91
C ALA A 54 -20.12 15.45 20.19
N GLY A 55 -19.51 14.29 20.37
CA GLY A 55 -20.15 13.01 20.57
C GLY A 55 -20.15 12.17 19.29
N ASN A 56 -20.67 10.95 19.36
CA ASN A 56 -20.55 9.97 18.28
C ASN A 56 -21.72 10.14 17.30
N ASP A 57 -21.48 10.85 16.22
CA ASP A 57 -22.48 11.27 15.26
C ASP A 57 -22.56 10.33 14.06
N THR A 58 -23.70 10.37 13.36
CA THR A 58 -23.90 9.71 12.08
C THR A 58 -24.35 10.71 11.04
N ILE A 59 -23.51 10.94 10.04
CA ILE A 59 -23.73 11.93 8.99
C ILE A 59 -23.93 11.22 7.66
N PHE A 60 -25.07 11.48 7.01
CA PHE A 60 -25.37 11.08 5.64
C PHE A 60 -25.33 12.32 4.75
N GLY A 61 -24.27 12.50 3.96
CA GLY A 61 -24.07 13.71 3.14
C GLY A 61 -25.18 13.97 2.13
N GLY A 62 -25.67 12.91 1.47
CA GLY A 62 -26.67 13.04 0.42
C GLY A 62 -26.03 13.28 -0.94
N TYR A 63 -26.60 14.17 -1.74
CA TYR A 63 -26.02 14.55 -3.04
C TYR A 63 -25.60 16.01 -2.99
N GLY A 64 -24.70 16.38 -3.89
CA GLY A 64 -24.14 17.72 -3.91
C GLY A 64 -22.67 17.62 -3.58
N LYS A 65 -21.96 18.74 -3.59
CA LYS A 65 -20.58 18.81 -3.13
C LYS A 65 -20.58 19.21 -1.68
N ASP A 66 -20.51 18.23 -0.80
CA ASP A 66 -20.74 18.45 0.62
C ASP A 66 -19.42 18.67 1.36
N TYR A 67 -19.49 19.48 2.43
CA TYR A 67 -18.46 19.54 3.45
C TYR A 67 -19.01 18.90 4.72
N LEU A 68 -18.44 17.77 5.10
CA LEU A 68 -18.87 16.95 6.23
C LEU A 68 -17.73 16.87 7.25
N ASN A 69 -18.03 17.13 8.51
CA ASN A 69 -17.09 17.06 9.62
C ASN A 69 -17.79 16.40 10.82
N GLY A 70 -17.25 15.30 11.31
CA GLY A 70 -17.76 14.59 12.48
C GLY A 70 -17.55 15.43 13.73
N GLY A 71 -16.29 15.69 14.09
CA GLY A 71 -15.93 16.54 15.22
C GLY A 71 -15.20 15.73 16.27
N ASP A 72 -15.50 15.93 17.56
CA ASP A 72 -15.00 15.08 18.64
C ASP A 72 -15.93 13.86 18.79
N GLY A 73 -15.43 12.63 18.78
CA GLY A 73 -16.24 11.42 18.92
C GLY A 73 -15.82 10.33 17.95
N ASP A 74 -16.37 9.14 18.11
CA ASP A 74 -16.23 8.08 17.09
C ASP A 74 -17.41 8.20 16.11
N ASP A 75 -17.19 8.83 14.97
CA ASP A 75 -18.22 9.25 14.01
C ASP A 75 -18.38 8.27 12.84
N LEU A 76 -19.59 8.23 12.28
CA LEU A 76 -19.88 7.53 11.03
C LEU A 76 -20.30 8.53 9.96
N ILE A 77 -19.49 8.70 8.93
CA ILE A 77 -19.78 9.59 7.80
C ILE A 77 -19.87 8.79 6.50
N THR A 78 -20.98 8.95 5.78
CA THR A 78 -21.22 8.24 4.52
C THR A 78 -22.06 9.09 3.55
N ASN A 79 -21.95 8.83 2.26
CA ASN A 79 -22.86 9.43 1.28
C ASN A 79 -24.28 8.83 1.35
N GLY A 80 -24.45 7.64 1.93
CA GLY A 80 -25.73 6.93 1.98
C GLY A 80 -25.61 5.52 1.41
N GLY A 81 -26.60 4.67 1.73
CA GLY A 81 -26.56 3.25 1.38
C GLY A 81 -26.50 2.92 -0.12
N GLN A 82 -26.53 1.63 -0.44
CA GLN A 82 -26.19 1.00 -1.73
C GLN A 82 -26.87 1.54 -3.01
N GLN A 83 -27.90 2.39 -2.91
CA GLN A 83 -28.56 3.07 -4.03
C GLN A 83 -29.35 4.28 -3.52
N PRO A 84 -29.51 5.32 -4.35
CA PRO A 84 -28.91 5.52 -5.68
C PRO A 84 -27.41 5.84 -5.61
N LEU A 85 -26.71 5.84 -6.74
CA LEU A 85 -25.33 6.34 -6.82
C LEU A 85 -25.29 7.83 -6.49
N HIS A 86 -24.27 8.25 -5.74
CA HIS A 86 -24.12 9.62 -5.27
C HIS A 86 -23.15 10.39 -6.17
N THR A 87 -23.43 11.67 -6.37
CA THR A 87 -22.61 12.58 -7.18
C THR A 87 -22.29 13.78 -6.33
N GLY A 88 -21.05 14.27 -6.43
CA GLY A 88 -20.51 15.16 -5.42
C GLY A 88 -19.03 14.91 -5.18
N ASN A 89 -18.20 15.92 -5.41
CA ASN A 89 -16.84 15.88 -4.88
C ASN A 89 -16.92 16.33 -3.42
N ASP A 90 -17.16 15.38 -2.53
CA ASP A 90 -17.31 15.68 -1.10
C ASP A 90 -15.95 15.87 -0.43
N HIS A 91 -15.93 16.71 0.59
CA HIS A 91 -14.81 16.89 1.50
C HIS A 91 -15.24 16.44 2.88
N VAL A 92 -14.56 15.43 3.41
CA VAL A 92 -15.01 14.69 4.58
C VAL A 92 -13.89 14.60 5.59
N ARG A 93 -14.18 15.02 6.82
CA ARG A 93 -13.26 14.94 7.95
C ARG A 93 -13.92 14.14 9.07
N GLY A 94 -13.25 13.10 9.56
CA GLY A 94 -13.68 12.38 10.76
C GLY A 94 -13.63 13.33 11.95
N GLY A 95 -12.41 13.72 12.32
CA GLY A 95 -12.17 14.64 13.42
C GLY A 95 -11.31 13.98 14.47
N ALA A 96 -11.70 14.06 15.74
CA ALA A 96 -10.99 13.44 16.84
C ALA A 96 -11.75 12.23 17.37
N GLY A 97 -11.16 11.04 17.28
CA GLY A 97 -11.77 9.79 17.68
C GLY A 97 -11.59 8.74 16.58
N ASN A 98 -12.12 7.54 16.79
CA ASN A 98 -11.94 6.47 15.82
C ASN A 98 -13.10 6.45 14.84
N ASP A 99 -12.94 7.09 13.69
CA ASP A 99 -14.00 7.39 12.76
C ASP A 99 -14.17 6.33 11.67
N THR A 100 -15.35 6.31 11.07
CA THR A 100 -15.66 5.47 9.92
C THR A 100 -16.16 6.32 8.77
N LEU A 101 -15.35 6.41 7.71
CA LEU A 101 -15.67 7.16 6.49
C LEU A 101 -15.94 6.18 5.34
N TYR A 102 -17.16 6.18 4.79
CA TYR A 102 -17.59 5.16 3.82
C TYR A 102 -18.31 5.73 2.60
N PHE A 103 -17.64 5.75 1.44
CA PHE A 103 -18.08 6.46 0.23
C PHE A 103 -18.18 5.59 -1.04
N LEU A 104 -18.27 4.27 -0.90
CA LEU A 104 -18.27 3.27 -2.01
C LEU A 104 -19.10 3.61 -3.27
N ASN A 105 -20.20 4.35 -3.13
CA ASN A 105 -21.12 4.64 -4.24
C ASN A 105 -20.93 6.03 -4.86
N SER A 106 -19.82 6.71 -4.55
CA SER A 106 -19.50 8.00 -5.15
C SER A 106 -19.05 7.82 -6.60
N LEU A 107 -19.66 8.56 -7.51
CA LEU A 107 -19.28 8.65 -8.92
C LEU A 107 -18.29 9.79 -9.22
N ASP A 108 -17.95 10.56 -8.20
CA ASP A 108 -16.99 11.65 -8.26
C ASP A 108 -15.92 11.44 -7.19
N GLY A 109 -14.70 11.94 -7.45
CA GLY A 109 -13.60 11.81 -6.51
C GLY A 109 -13.89 12.54 -5.21
N VAL A 110 -13.64 11.87 -4.09
CA VAL A 110 -13.88 12.31 -2.72
C VAL A 110 -12.55 12.61 -2.04
N ALA A 111 -12.54 13.64 -1.19
CA ALA A 111 -11.42 13.91 -0.29
C ALA A 111 -11.80 13.45 1.13
N LEU A 112 -11.13 12.40 1.61
CA LEU A 112 -11.36 11.78 2.91
C LEU A 112 -10.17 12.04 3.83
N PHE A 113 -10.44 12.50 5.04
CA PHE A 113 -9.44 12.74 6.09
C PHE A 113 -9.96 12.08 7.37
N GLY A 114 -9.25 11.07 7.90
CA GLY A 114 -9.56 10.50 9.20
C GLY A 114 -9.33 11.51 10.33
N ASP A 115 -8.17 12.18 10.27
CA ASP A 115 -7.67 13.18 11.21
C ASP A 115 -6.98 12.60 12.46
N GLU A 116 -7.64 12.45 13.61
CA GLU A 116 -7.06 12.01 14.89
C GLU A 116 -7.69 10.69 15.31
N GLY A 117 -6.94 9.59 15.42
CA GLY A 117 -7.48 8.33 15.97
C GLY A 117 -7.29 7.16 15.00
N ASP A 118 -7.68 5.95 15.41
CA ASP A 118 -7.58 4.79 14.52
C ASP A 118 -8.82 4.73 13.60
N ASP A 119 -8.67 5.16 12.35
CA ASP A 119 -9.78 5.38 11.42
C ASP A 119 -10.02 4.22 10.45
N SER A 120 -11.27 4.08 10.00
CA SER A 120 -11.67 3.13 8.96
C SER A 120 -12.19 3.87 7.73
N ILE A 121 -11.36 3.98 6.70
CA ILE A 121 -11.63 4.80 5.53
C ILE A 121 -11.82 3.94 4.28
N GLN A 122 -12.88 4.23 3.53
CA GLN A 122 -13.19 3.60 2.26
C GLN A 122 -13.67 4.65 1.24
N GLY A 123 -12.88 4.84 0.17
CA GLY A 123 -13.28 5.67 -0.97
C GLY A 123 -14.29 4.99 -1.91
N GLY A 124 -14.59 5.68 -2.99
CA GLY A 124 -15.64 5.43 -3.96
C GLY A 124 -15.20 4.66 -5.20
N MET A 125 -15.80 5.00 -6.35
CA MET A 125 -15.58 4.31 -7.63
C MET A 125 -14.64 5.06 -8.58
N THR A 126 -14.06 6.16 -8.13
CA THR A 126 -13.22 7.05 -8.94
C THR A 126 -12.04 7.52 -8.13
N ALA A 127 -11.05 8.10 -8.81
CA ALA A 127 -9.85 8.64 -8.18
C ALA A 127 -10.16 9.56 -6.98
N ASP A 128 -9.81 9.08 -5.80
CA ASP A 128 -9.99 9.73 -4.51
C ASP A 128 -8.66 10.25 -3.96
N ILE A 129 -8.77 11.12 -2.97
CA ILE A 129 -7.63 11.57 -2.15
C ILE A 129 -7.95 11.20 -0.71
N ILE A 130 -7.11 10.36 -0.11
CA ILE A 130 -7.32 9.84 1.23
C ILE A 130 -6.11 10.14 2.10
N TYR A 131 -6.38 10.68 3.29
CA TYR A 131 -5.45 10.81 4.38
C TYR A 131 -6.01 10.05 5.58
N GLY A 132 -5.22 9.14 6.15
CA GLY A 132 -5.52 8.55 7.46
C GLY A 132 -5.48 9.63 8.52
N ASP A 133 -4.30 10.21 8.75
CA ASP A 133 -4.13 11.28 9.72
C ASP A 133 -4.28 12.71 9.18
N ALA A 134 -4.36 13.67 10.11
CA ALA A 134 -4.24 15.08 9.81
C ALA A 134 -2.84 15.43 9.25
N GLU A 135 -2.78 16.30 8.24
CA GLU A 135 -1.51 16.83 7.69
C GLU A 135 -0.63 17.63 8.70
N VAL A 136 -1.06 17.74 9.97
CA VAL A 136 -0.41 18.56 11.00
C VAL A 136 0.19 17.66 12.07
N GLU A 137 1.53 17.59 12.11
CA GLU A 137 2.35 16.69 12.94
C GLU A 137 2.32 16.90 14.48
N SER A 138 1.17 17.23 15.06
CA SER A 138 1.04 17.45 16.50
C SER A 138 -0.17 16.78 17.14
N VAL A 139 -0.91 16.03 16.36
CA VAL A 139 -2.04 15.24 16.82
C VAL A 139 -1.63 13.78 16.98
N ALA A 140 -2.40 13.01 17.74
CA ALA A 140 -2.02 11.63 18.05
C ALA A 140 -2.30 10.77 16.83
N ASP A 141 -1.26 10.50 16.05
CA ASP A 141 -1.33 9.66 14.84
C ASP A 141 -1.99 8.29 15.13
N GLY A 142 -2.90 7.91 14.23
CA GLY A 142 -3.74 6.71 14.26
C GLY A 142 -3.05 5.45 13.75
N ASN A 143 -3.69 4.28 13.90
CA ASN A 143 -3.36 3.11 13.09
C ASN A 143 -4.56 2.83 12.18
N ASP A 144 -4.47 3.28 10.94
CA ASP A 144 -5.63 3.40 10.08
C ASP A 144 -5.85 2.16 9.23
N TYR A 145 -7.11 1.95 8.87
CA TYR A 145 -7.52 0.95 7.91
C TYR A 145 -8.09 1.62 6.68
N ILE A 146 -7.30 1.64 5.60
CA ILE A 146 -7.62 2.41 4.39
C ILE A 146 -7.83 1.48 3.19
N ARG A 147 -8.91 1.74 2.43
CA ARG A 147 -9.14 1.19 1.09
C ARG A 147 -9.52 2.32 0.14
N GLY A 148 -8.72 2.49 -0.92
CA GLY A 148 -8.94 3.48 -1.98
C GLY A 148 -10.32 3.34 -2.62
N GLY A 149 -10.61 2.17 -3.16
CA GLY A 149 -11.86 1.93 -3.89
C GLY A 149 -11.54 1.54 -5.33
N GLU A 150 -12.45 1.83 -6.25
CA GLU A 150 -12.08 1.79 -7.67
C GLU A 150 -11.55 3.17 -8.08
N GLY A 151 -10.73 3.26 -9.13
CA GLY A 151 -10.13 4.53 -9.55
C GLY A 151 -8.71 4.71 -9.04
N ALA A 152 -7.92 5.52 -9.77
CA ALA A 152 -6.52 5.71 -9.47
C ALA A 152 -6.37 6.67 -8.28
N ASP A 153 -6.17 6.12 -7.10
CA ASP A 153 -6.26 6.84 -5.84
C ASP A 153 -4.90 7.39 -5.39
N LEU A 154 -4.96 8.46 -4.60
CA LEU A 154 -3.82 8.99 -3.87
C LEU A 154 -4.07 8.81 -2.37
N ILE A 155 -3.29 7.93 -1.75
CA ILE A 155 -3.45 7.54 -0.35
C ILE A 155 -2.22 7.94 0.45
N TYR A 156 -2.44 8.55 1.60
CA TYR A 156 -1.47 8.80 2.65
C TYR A 156 -1.98 8.12 3.92
N GLY A 157 -1.21 7.19 4.49
CA GLY A 157 -1.48 6.59 5.79
C GLY A 157 -1.36 7.66 6.87
N GLY A 158 -0.15 8.11 7.13
CA GLY A 158 0.09 9.17 8.10
C GLY A 158 1.18 8.77 9.07
N GLY A 159 0.94 8.95 10.36
CA GLY A 159 1.72 8.29 11.37
C GLY A 159 1.05 7.01 11.85
N GLY A 160 1.74 6.27 12.74
CA GLY A 160 1.26 5.00 13.26
C GLY A 160 1.29 3.86 12.24
N ALA A 161 0.84 2.67 12.66
CA ALA A 161 1.03 1.42 11.91
C ALA A 161 -0.20 1.10 11.07
N ASP A 162 -0.21 1.56 9.83
CA ASP A 162 -1.38 1.55 8.96
C ASP A 162 -1.57 0.23 8.23
N THR A 163 -2.82 -0.04 7.86
CA THR A 163 -3.20 -1.11 6.94
C THR A 163 -3.89 -0.53 5.73
N ILE A 164 -3.16 -0.48 4.62
CA ILE A 164 -3.65 0.03 3.34
C ILE A 164 -3.85 -1.12 2.37
N ARG A 165 -5.06 -1.26 1.82
CA ARG A 165 -5.39 -2.38 0.93
C ARG A 165 -6.04 -1.91 -0.36
N GLY A 166 -5.49 -2.39 -1.47
CA GLY A 166 -6.14 -2.31 -2.77
C GLY A 166 -7.39 -3.17 -2.86
N SER A 167 -8.25 -2.83 -3.81
CA SER A 167 -9.49 -3.46 -4.19
C SER A 167 -9.38 -4.06 -5.60
N TYR A 168 -10.50 -4.26 -6.29
CA TYR A 168 -10.51 -4.72 -7.67
C TYR A 168 -10.79 -3.51 -8.57
N ASN A 169 -10.01 -3.35 -9.64
CA ASN A 169 -10.14 -2.25 -10.61
C ASN A 169 -9.83 -0.85 -10.04
N ASP A 170 -8.99 -0.75 -9.02
CA ASP A 170 -8.45 0.51 -8.49
C ASP A 170 -7.84 1.27 -9.67
N GLY A 171 -6.90 0.67 -10.38
CA GLY A 171 -6.16 1.39 -11.40
C GLY A 171 -4.82 1.78 -10.84
N SER A 172 -4.16 2.78 -11.40
CA SER A 172 -2.78 3.07 -11.01
C SER A 172 -2.71 3.94 -9.76
N ASP A 173 -2.85 3.29 -8.61
CA ASP A 173 -2.79 3.91 -7.30
C ASP A 173 -1.40 4.39 -6.92
N LYS A 174 -1.37 5.39 -6.04
CA LYS A 174 -0.17 5.91 -5.42
C LYS A 174 -0.36 6.02 -3.92
N VAL A 175 0.45 5.26 -3.18
CA VAL A 175 0.30 5.07 -1.73
C VAL A 175 1.58 5.46 -1.00
N TYR A 176 1.41 6.19 0.08
CA TYR A 176 2.44 6.52 1.07
C TYR A 176 2.01 5.95 2.42
N GLY A 177 2.81 5.06 3.01
CA GLY A 177 2.59 4.54 4.37
C GLY A 177 2.76 5.66 5.38
N GLY A 178 3.98 6.21 5.44
CA GLY A 178 4.29 7.38 6.25
C GLY A 178 5.26 7.03 7.36
N THR A 179 4.91 7.27 8.63
CA THR A 179 5.76 6.84 9.75
C THR A 179 5.09 5.72 10.52
N GLY A 180 5.77 4.59 10.72
CA GLY A 180 5.20 3.47 11.47
C GLY A 180 5.60 2.15 10.85
N ASN A 181 4.97 1.04 11.20
CA ASN A 181 5.27 -0.23 10.51
C ASN A 181 4.02 -0.61 9.72
N ASP A 182 4.02 -0.27 8.44
CA ASP A 182 2.81 -0.28 7.63
C ASP A 182 2.65 -1.61 6.90
N LEU A 183 1.39 -1.94 6.62
CA LEU A 183 0.99 -3.07 5.81
C LEU A 183 0.26 -2.57 4.56
N ILE A 184 0.94 -2.61 3.42
CA ILE A 184 0.41 -2.19 2.12
C ILE A 184 0.21 -3.41 1.22
N VAL A 185 -1.04 -3.72 0.85
CA VAL A 185 -1.37 -4.97 0.12
C VAL A 185 -2.32 -4.74 -1.05
N TYR A 186 -1.82 -4.97 -2.28
CA TYR A 186 -2.55 -4.75 -3.55
C TYR A 186 -2.86 -6.04 -4.35
N THR A 187 -2.92 -7.19 -3.67
CA THR A 187 -3.06 -8.53 -4.30
C THR A 187 -4.26 -8.77 -5.25
N ASN A 188 -5.22 -7.84 -5.35
CA ASN A 188 -6.42 -7.99 -6.17
C ASN A 188 -6.49 -7.02 -7.37
N ASP A 189 -5.59 -6.03 -7.46
CA ASP A 189 -5.53 -5.14 -8.61
C ASP A 189 -4.73 -5.81 -9.73
N LEU A 190 -5.07 -5.48 -10.98
CA LEU A 190 -4.38 -5.90 -12.20
C LEU A 190 -3.53 -4.77 -12.80
N SER A 191 -3.57 -3.58 -12.18
CA SER A 191 -2.93 -2.36 -12.64
C SER A 191 -1.61 -2.15 -11.94
N ALA A 192 -0.66 -1.51 -12.62
CA ALA A 192 0.59 -1.11 -12.01
C ALA A 192 0.36 -0.04 -10.94
N VAL A 193 0.88 -0.27 -9.73
CA VAL A 193 0.79 0.65 -8.59
C VAL A 193 2.14 1.27 -8.22
N LYS A 194 2.10 2.34 -7.42
CA LYS A 194 3.28 2.97 -6.85
C LYS A 194 3.18 3.08 -5.33
N LEU A 195 3.98 2.27 -4.64
CA LEU A 195 3.90 2.08 -3.20
C LEU A 195 5.18 2.59 -2.52
N TYR A 196 5.01 3.33 -1.45
CA TYR A 196 6.06 3.86 -0.59
C TYR A 196 5.77 3.45 0.85
N GLY A 197 6.70 2.76 1.51
CA GLY A 197 6.63 2.49 2.95
C GLY A 197 6.95 3.75 3.76
N ASP A 198 8.02 4.43 3.36
CA ASP A 198 8.59 5.63 3.99
C ASP A 198 9.40 5.32 5.26
N GLU A 199 8.98 5.68 6.48
CA GLU A 199 9.75 5.43 7.70
C GLU A 199 9.17 4.24 8.50
N GLY A 200 9.98 3.20 8.70
CA GLY A 200 9.74 2.11 9.65
C GLY A 200 9.84 0.73 8.99
N ASN A 201 9.44 -0.35 9.68
CA ASN A 201 9.63 -1.71 9.15
C ASN A 201 8.38 -2.17 8.40
N ASP A 202 8.32 -1.85 7.13
CA ASP A 202 7.10 -1.99 6.34
C ASP A 202 6.97 -3.37 5.69
N THR A 203 5.74 -3.77 5.42
CA THR A 203 5.41 -4.95 4.63
C THR A 203 4.57 -4.56 3.43
N ILE A 204 5.16 -4.63 2.25
CA ILE A 204 4.56 -4.17 0.99
C ILE A 204 4.39 -5.34 0.01
N ASN A 205 3.21 -5.48 -0.58
CA ASN A 205 2.90 -6.42 -1.65
C ASN A 205 2.19 -5.72 -2.81
N GLY A 206 2.87 -5.62 -3.96
CA GLY A 206 2.37 -4.98 -5.18
C GLY A 206 1.21 -5.72 -5.85
N GLY A 207 1.26 -7.05 -5.86
CA GLY A 207 0.16 -7.88 -6.33
C GLY A 207 0.31 -8.26 -7.81
N PHE A 208 -0.58 -7.77 -8.68
CA PHE A 208 -0.39 -7.93 -10.12
C PHE A 208 -0.19 -6.55 -10.75
N GLY A 209 0.65 -6.48 -11.77
CA GLY A 209 1.00 -5.21 -12.42
C GLY A 209 2.50 -5.12 -12.59
N ASP A 210 2.97 -4.16 -13.38
CA ASP A 210 4.40 -3.82 -13.40
C ASP A 210 4.62 -2.73 -12.34
N ASP A 211 4.83 -3.14 -11.10
CA ASP A 211 4.72 -2.27 -9.92
C ASP A 211 6.01 -1.51 -9.61
N LYS A 212 5.87 -0.42 -8.84
CA LYS A 212 7.00 0.32 -8.28
C LYS A 212 6.88 0.38 -6.78
N ILE A 213 7.82 -0.25 -6.10
CA ILE A 213 7.83 -0.40 -4.65
C ILE A 213 9.10 0.25 -4.10
N PHE A 214 8.93 1.13 -3.12
CA PHE A 214 10.01 1.77 -2.38
C PHE A 214 9.77 1.47 -0.90
N GLY A 215 10.71 0.76 -0.25
CA GLY A 215 10.65 0.46 1.18
C GLY A 215 10.82 1.74 1.98
N GLY A 216 12.03 2.29 1.99
CA GLY A 216 12.31 3.58 2.58
C GLY A 216 13.41 3.48 3.62
N ALA A 217 13.10 3.79 4.87
CA ALA A 217 14.01 3.69 5.99
C ALA A 217 13.58 2.58 6.95
N ASP A 218 14.55 1.93 7.59
CA ASP A 218 14.38 0.74 8.44
C ASP A 218 14.14 -0.55 7.62
N ASN A 219 13.84 -1.68 8.27
CA ASN A 219 14.00 -2.99 7.64
C ASN A 219 12.69 -3.47 7.02
N ASP A 220 12.64 -3.52 5.70
CA ASP A 220 11.41 -3.76 4.97
C ASP A 220 11.26 -5.20 4.45
N ILE A 221 10.01 -5.58 4.19
CA ILE A 221 9.64 -6.80 3.47
C ILE A 221 8.84 -6.39 2.23
N LEU A 222 9.47 -6.51 1.06
CA LEU A 222 8.95 -6.02 -0.21
C LEU A 222 8.70 -7.19 -1.16
N THR A 223 7.48 -7.30 -1.67
CA THR A 223 7.09 -8.30 -2.68
C THR A 223 6.46 -7.62 -3.88
N GLY A 224 7.02 -7.82 -5.07
CA GLY A 224 6.47 -7.34 -6.35
C GLY A 224 5.19 -8.08 -6.69
N GLY A 225 5.31 -9.35 -7.07
CA GLY A 225 4.18 -10.25 -7.26
C GLY A 225 4.13 -10.80 -8.67
N TYR A 226 3.20 -10.36 -9.50
CA TYR A 226 3.09 -10.75 -10.91
C TYR A 226 3.29 -9.54 -11.81
N GLY A 227 4.29 -9.60 -12.68
CA GLY A 227 4.62 -8.54 -13.62
C GLY A 227 6.11 -8.24 -13.56
N ASN A 228 6.56 -7.21 -14.27
CA ASN A 228 7.97 -6.80 -14.21
C ASN A 228 8.09 -5.64 -13.24
N ASP A 229 8.44 -5.96 -12.01
CA ASP A 229 8.41 -5.03 -10.89
C ASP A 229 9.73 -4.28 -10.74
N ALA A 230 9.66 -3.07 -10.18
CA ALA A 230 10.84 -2.31 -9.76
C ALA A 230 10.76 -2.08 -8.25
N ILE A 231 11.71 -2.66 -7.51
CA ILE A 231 11.75 -2.66 -6.05
C ILE A 231 13.05 -2.02 -5.58
N ASP A 232 12.94 -1.05 -4.67
CA ASP A 232 14.05 -0.35 -4.01
C ASP A 232 13.85 -0.44 -2.49
N GLY A 233 14.78 -1.12 -1.78
CA GLY A 233 14.74 -1.27 -0.32
C GLY A 233 15.01 0.04 0.42
N GLY A 234 16.01 0.80 -0.03
CA GLY A 234 16.35 2.09 0.53
C GLY A 234 17.45 1.99 1.58
N THR A 235 17.13 2.18 2.87
CA THR A 235 18.09 2.04 3.96
C THR A 235 17.56 1.10 5.01
N GLY A 236 18.28 0.03 5.32
CA GLY A 236 17.79 -0.98 6.24
C GLY A 236 18.33 -2.34 5.84
N ALA A 237 18.04 -3.38 6.62
CA ALA A 237 18.34 -4.74 6.19
C ALA A 237 17.09 -5.36 5.56
N ASP A 238 16.92 -5.13 4.26
CA ASP A 238 15.65 -5.35 3.58
C ASP A 238 15.52 -6.77 3.01
N ARG A 239 14.28 -7.21 2.77
CA ARG A 239 13.96 -8.45 2.05
C ARG A 239 13.15 -8.14 0.81
N LEU A 240 13.72 -8.43 -0.36
CA LEU A 240 13.11 -8.13 -1.64
C LEU A 240 12.79 -9.41 -2.40
N ASP A 241 11.52 -9.65 -2.71
CA ASP A 241 11.05 -10.73 -3.59
C ASP A 241 10.37 -10.11 -4.82
N GLY A 242 11.00 -10.20 -5.99
CA GLY A 242 10.39 -9.73 -7.24
C GLY A 242 9.14 -10.53 -7.61
N GLY A 243 9.14 -11.83 -7.32
CA GLY A 243 8.04 -12.71 -7.67
C GLY A 243 8.13 -13.24 -9.10
N PHE A 244 7.05 -13.10 -9.87
CA PHE A 244 6.90 -13.60 -11.23
C PHE A 244 7.08 -12.49 -12.26
N GLY A 245 8.11 -12.61 -13.10
CA GLY A 245 8.41 -11.67 -14.16
C GLY A 245 9.88 -11.31 -14.15
N ALA A 246 10.29 -10.37 -15.00
CA ALA A 246 11.67 -9.93 -15.05
C ALA A 246 11.82 -8.63 -14.24
N ASP A 247 12.23 -8.79 -12.98
CA ASP A 247 12.17 -7.70 -12.00
C ASP A 247 13.48 -6.92 -11.92
N VAL A 248 13.42 -5.70 -11.40
CA VAL A 248 14.58 -4.87 -11.08
C VAL A 248 14.62 -4.63 -9.58
N LEU A 249 15.64 -5.17 -8.91
CA LEU A 249 15.80 -5.17 -7.46
C LEU A 249 17.02 -4.35 -7.07
N THR A 250 16.80 -3.35 -6.21
CA THR A 250 17.84 -2.49 -5.62
C THR A 250 17.75 -2.64 -4.11
N GLY A 251 18.79 -3.17 -3.47
CA GLY A 251 18.80 -3.35 -2.02
C GLY A 251 18.93 -2.02 -1.29
N GLY A 252 19.86 -1.18 -1.76
CA GLY A 252 20.15 0.11 -1.15
C GLY A 252 21.33 0.05 -0.20
N LYS A 253 21.16 0.61 1.01
CA LYS A 253 22.21 0.60 2.04
C LYS A 253 21.98 -0.55 3.02
N ASP A 254 23.07 -0.91 3.69
CA ASP A 254 23.13 -1.97 4.69
C ASP A 254 23.10 -3.36 4.05
N ALA A 255 22.53 -4.39 4.69
CA ALA A 255 22.74 -5.77 4.27
C ALA A 255 21.42 -6.44 3.92
N ASP A 256 21.18 -6.56 2.61
CA ASP A 256 19.87 -6.92 2.07
C ASP A 256 19.78 -8.39 1.69
N VAL A 257 18.56 -8.87 1.51
CA VAL A 257 18.28 -10.23 1.05
C VAL A 257 17.39 -10.20 -0.18
N PHE A 258 17.98 -10.60 -1.31
CA PHE A 258 17.27 -10.82 -2.57
C PHE A 258 16.69 -12.24 -2.58
N MET A 259 15.37 -12.33 -2.56
CA MET A 259 14.59 -13.55 -2.37
C MET A 259 14.17 -14.12 -3.73
N PHE A 260 14.58 -15.36 -4.03
CA PHE A 260 14.11 -16.08 -5.20
C PHE A 260 13.22 -17.24 -4.77
N THR A 261 11.91 -17.01 -4.79
CA THR A 261 10.90 -17.97 -4.29
C THR A 261 10.02 -18.57 -5.38
N THR A 262 10.03 -17.98 -6.58
CA THR A 262 9.27 -18.42 -7.75
C THR A 262 10.11 -19.25 -8.72
N LYS A 263 9.45 -19.89 -9.68
CA LYS A 263 10.12 -20.83 -10.60
C LYS A 263 11.03 -20.10 -11.59
N PHE A 264 12.31 -20.46 -11.60
CA PHE A 264 13.28 -19.95 -12.59
C PHE A 264 12.87 -20.22 -14.05
N GLY A 265 13.23 -19.29 -14.94
CA GLY A 265 13.08 -19.46 -16.38
C GLY A 265 13.41 -18.19 -17.16
N ASN A 266 13.56 -18.29 -18.47
CA ASN A 266 13.97 -17.18 -19.33
C ASN A 266 13.03 -15.95 -19.33
N GLY A 267 11.82 -16.08 -18.79
CA GLY A 267 10.88 -14.96 -18.60
C GLY A 267 10.80 -14.46 -17.16
N ASN A 268 11.68 -14.95 -16.29
CA ASN A 268 11.74 -14.65 -14.86
C ASN A 268 13.20 -14.40 -14.43
N VAL A 269 13.90 -13.58 -15.21
CA VAL A 269 15.31 -13.27 -14.98
C VAL A 269 15.39 -11.88 -14.41
N ASP A 270 15.74 -11.80 -13.13
CA ASP A 270 15.72 -10.55 -12.39
C ASP A 270 17.07 -9.84 -12.52
N HIS A 271 17.05 -8.52 -12.36
CA HIS A 271 18.22 -7.67 -12.35
C HIS A 271 18.46 -7.15 -10.93
N ILE A 272 19.59 -7.51 -10.34
CA ILE A 272 20.04 -6.94 -9.07
C ILE A 272 21.01 -5.79 -9.39
N THR A 273 20.64 -4.57 -9.03
CA THR A 273 21.31 -3.37 -9.54
C THR A 273 22.58 -3.01 -8.75
N ASP A 274 22.61 -3.32 -7.46
CA ASP A 274 23.58 -2.74 -6.53
C ASP A 274 24.22 -3.71 -5.52
N PHE A 275 24.07 -5.03 -5.72
CA PHE A 275 24.58 -6.09 -4.84
C PHE A 275 25.95 -5.77 -4.21
N SER A 276 26.01 -5.73 -2.88
CA SER A 276 27.11 -5.17 -2.11
C SER A 276 27.62 -6.13 -1.02
N THR A 277 28.50 -5.64 -0.14
CA THR A 277 29.07 -6.47 0.92
C THR A 277 28.11 -6.57 2.10
N GLY A 278 27.65 -7.78 2.38
CA GLY A 278 26.70 -8.04 3.47
C GLY A 278 25.47 -8.76 2.94
N ASP A 279 25.08 -8.38 1.72
CA ASP A 279 23.91 -8.88 1.02
C ASP A 279 23.93 -10.40 0.85
N LYS A 280 22.72 -10.93 0.67
CA LYS A 280 22.45 -12.35 0.49
C LYS A 280 21.49 -12.56 -0.66
N ILE A 281 21.74 -13.63 -1.40
CA ILE A 281 20.81 -14.21 -2.36
C ILE A 281 20.20 -15.43 -1.69
N TYR A 282 18.90 -15.37 -1.44
CA TYR A 282 18.15 -16.50 -0.93
C TYR A 282 17.52 -17.27 -2.07
N LEU A 283 17.69 -18.59 -2.06
CA LEU A 283 17.07 -19.49 -3.03
C LEU A 283 16.14 -20.44 -2.28
N ALA A 284 14.86 -20.43 -2.64
CA ALA A 284 13.90 -21.34 -2.05
C ALA A 284 14.31 -22.80 -2.32
N LYS A 285 14.34 -23.64 -1.29
CA LYS A 285 14.74 -25.05 -1.35
C LYS A 285 13.92 -25.85 -2.35
N ALA A 286 12.65 -25.49 -2.53
CA ALA A 286 11.77 -26.11 -3.51
C ALA A 286 12.30 -25.96 -4.97
N LEU A 287 13.12 -24.95 -5.23
CA LEU A 287 13.69 -24.64 -6.54
C LEU A 287 15.08 -25.27 -6.75
N ILE A 288 15.84 -25.47 -5.67
CA ILE A 288 17.21 -25.99 -5.70
C ILE A 288 17.25 -27.45 -5.21
N SER A 289 16.92 -28.38 -6.11
CA SER A 289 16.93 -29.81 -5.82
C SER A 289 18.30 -30.34 -5.39
N GLY A 290 18.33 -31.09 -4.29
CA GLY A 290 19.55 -31.74 -3.78
C GLY A 290 20.40 -30.88 -2.84
N SER A 291 19.99 -29.64 -2.54
CA SER A 291 20.61 -28.80 -1.51
C SER A 291 19.99 -29.02 -0.12
N THR A 292 20.78 -28.76 0.92
CA THR A 292 20.32 -28.71 2.31
C THR A 292 19.95 -27.28 2.70
N GLU A 293 18.98 -27.12 3.60
CA GLU A 293 18.68 -25.81 4.21
C GLU A 293 19.91 -25.24 4.93
N GLY A 294 20.01 -23.91 4.93
CA GLY A 294 21.13 -23.15 5.50
C GLY A 294 22.04 -22.57 4.42
N ALA A 295 23.30 -22.31 4.79
CA ALA A 295 24.28 -21.75 3.87
C ALA A 295 24.58 -22.72 2.71
N LEU A 296 24.76 -22.16 1.50
CA LEU A 296 25.20 -22.95 0.36
C LEU A 296 26.59 -23.55 0.64
N VAL A 297 26.78 -24.83 0.34
CA VAL A 297 28.09 -25.46 0.51
C VAL A 297 29.06 -25.00 -0.58
N ALA A 298 30.33 -24.80 -0.22
CA ALA A 298 31.35 -24.30 -1.15
C ALA A 298 31.50 -25.16 -2.43
N SER A 299 31.24 -26.47 -2.35
CA SER A 299 31.31 -27.39 -3.50
C SER A 299 30.11 -27.32 -4.43
N ALA A 300 29.08 -26.53 -4.11
CA ALA A 300 27.89 -26.34 -4.92
C ALA A 300 27.89 -24.98 -5.67
N PHE A 301 28.90 -24.14 -5.44
CA PHE A 301 29.03 -22.83 -6.06
C PHE A 301 30.26 -22.76 -6.96
N LYS A 302 30.08 -22.21 -8.17
CA LYS A 302 31.18 -21.94 -9.08
C LYS A 302 31.09 -20.56 -9.73
N ASP A 303 32.10 -19.74 -9.47
CA ASP A 303 32.43 -18.63 -10.36
C ASP A 303 33.18 -19.15 -11.59
N LEU A 304 32.54 -19.00 -12.75
CA LEU A 304 33.02 -19.43 -14.07
C LEU A 304 34.22 -18.60 -14.55
N SER A 305 34.44 -17.41 -13.98
CA SER A 305 35.64 -16.61 -14.21
C SER A 305 36.91 -17.29 -13.66
N LEU A 306 36.74 -18.12 -12.62
CA LEU A 306 37.80 -18.84 -11.91
C LEU A 306 38.00 -20.28 -12.41
N GLY A 307 37.27 -20.70 -13.45
CA GLY A 307 37.46 -21.99 -14.11
C GLY A 307 36.15 -22.66 -14.52
N ARG A 308 36.26 -23.90 -15.00
CA ARG A 308 35.09 -24.67 -15.45
C ARG A 308 34.32 -25.23 -14.27
N ALA A 309 32.99 -25.29 -14.42
CA ALA A 309 32.13 -26.01 -13.50
C ALA A 309 32.28 -27.53 -13.67
N ASP A 310 31.98 -28.25 -12.59
CA ASP A 310 31.91 -29.70 -12.52
C ASP A 310 30.51 -30.18 -12.12
N ALA A 311 30.35 -31.49 -11.93
CA ALA A 311 29.05 -32.10 -11.69
C ALA A 311 28.46 -31.86 -10.29
N ASN A 312 29.22 -31.27 -9.36
CA ASN A 312 28.75 -30.89 -8.03
C ASN A 312 28.28 -29.44 -7.97
N ASP A 313 28.75 -28.60 -8.89
CA ASP A 313 28.33 -27.22 -8.98
C ASP A 313 26.84 -27.17 -9.35
N ARG A 314 26.10 -26.35 -8.61
CA ARG A 314 24.64 -26.16 -8.76
C ARG A 314 24.32 -24.71 -9.03
N VAL A 315 25.01 -23.80 -8.34
CA VAL A 315 24.89 -22.36 -8.55
C VAL A 315 26.13 -21.90 -9.31
N LEU A 316 25.92 -21.37 -10.51
CA LEU A 316 26.97 -20.92 -11.40
C LEU A 316 26.88 -19.40 -11.56
N TYR A 317 28.01 -18.71 -11.44
CA TYR A 317 28.09 -17.26 -11.62
C TYR A 317 29.12 -16.91 -12.68
N ASN A 318 28.80 -16.02 -13.61
CA ASN A 318 29.74 -15.45 -14.56
C ASN A 318 29.99 -13.97 -14.24
N GLN A 319 31.04 -13.68 -13.49
CA GLN A 319 31.35 -12.30 -13.09
C GLN A 319 31.54 -11.34 -14.28
N ALA A 320 31.97 -11.84 -15.44
CA ALA A 320 32.16 -10.96 -16.60
C ALA A 320 30.84 -10.44 -17.18
N SER A 321 29.74 -11.19 -17.02
CA SER A 321 28.41 -10.81 -17.52
C SER A 321 27.39 -10.53 -16.42
N GLY A 322 27.72 -10.77 -15.15
CA GLY A 322 26.78 -10.69 -14.03
C GLY A 322 25.79 -11.86 -13.95
N GLU A 323 25.84 -12.82 -14.87
CA GLU A 323 24.82 -13.88 -14.98
C GLU A 323 24.95 -14.92 -13.86
N LEU A 324 23.89 -15.06 -13.07
CA LEU A 324 23.69 -16.09 -12.06
C LEU A 324 22.73 -17.15 -12.60
N SER A 325 23.11 -18.42 -12.51
CA SER A 325 22.31 -19.52 -13.07
C SER A 325 22.33 -20.78 -12.19
N TYR A 326 21.29 -21.59 -12.35
CA TYR A 326 21.11 -22.86 -11.67
C TYR A 326 21.28 -24.06 -12.62
N ASP A 327 22.24 -24.92 -12.33
CA ASP A 327 22.50 -26.17 -13.03
C ASP A 327 21.75 -27.35 -12.37
N ALA A 328 20.47 -27.48 -12.74
CA ALA A 328 19.59 -28.51 -12.20
C ALA A 328 20.01 -29.95 -12.57
N ASP A 329 20.64 -30.16 -13.73
CA ASP A 329 21.04 -31.49 -14.20
C ASP A 329 22.46 -31.88 -13.77
N GLY A 330 23.19 -30.94 -13.15
CA GLY A 330 24.55 -31.14 -12.64
C GLY A 330 25.53 -31.47 -13.76
N SER A 331 25.31 -30.94 -14.96
CA SER A 331 26.18 -31.20 -16.11
C SER A 331 27.48 -30.38 -16.09
N GLY A 332 27.56 -29.37 -15.23
CA GLY A 332 28.62 -28.36 -15.21
C GLY A 332 28.59 -27.47 -16.46
N SER A 333 27.47 -27.41 -17.19
CA SER A 333 27.35 -26.70 -18.46
C SER A 333 26.42 -25.51 -18.32
N ALA A 334 26.98 -24.29 -18.35
CA ALA A 334 26.20 -23.04 -18.35
C ALA A 334 25.11 -23.01 -19.45
N ALA A 335 25.36 -23.60 -20.62
CA ALA A 335 24.38 -23.66 -21.72
C ALA A 335 23.12 -24.50 -21.40
N LYS A 336 23.13 -25.25 -20.29
CA LYS A 336 22.00 -26.05 -19.81
C LYS A 336 21.46 -25.56 -18.46
N ALA A 337 22.16 -24.62 -17.83
CA ALA A 337 21.72 -23.98 -16.62
C ALA A 337 20.57 -23.01 -16.93
N VAL A 338 19.70 -22.82 -15.95
CA VAL A 338 18.60 -21.85 -16.02
C VAL A 338 19.08 -20.55 -15.38
N VAL A 339 19.01 -19.44 -16.10
CA VAL A 339 19.35 -18.13 -15.54
C VAL A 339 18.34 -17.77 -14.47
N ILE A 340 18.85 -17.32 -13.32
CA ILE A 340 18.08 -16.87 -12.17
C ILE A 340 18.03 -15.34 -12.18
N ALA A 341 19.19 -14.70 -12.27
CA ALA A 341 19.32 -13.26 -12.20
C ALA A 341 20.59 -12.76 -12.91
N VAL A 342 20.66 -11.45 -13.10
CA VAL A 342 21.84 -10.72 -13.54
C VAL A 342 22.19 -9.69 -12.47
N LEU A 343 23.43 -9.73 -11.98
CA LEU A 343 23.98 -8.67 -11.12
C LEU A 343 24.58 -7.59 -12.02
N ASP A 344 23.90 -6.45 -12.16
CA ASP A 344 24.26 -5.38 -13.10
C ASP A 344 25.59 -4.71 -12.75
N ASN A 345 25.95 -4.69 -11.46
CA ASN A 345 27.22 -4.15 -11.00
C ASN A 345 28.39 -5.14 -11.08
N HIS A 346 28.12 -6.40 -11.47
CA HIS A 346 29.11 -7.47 -11.61
C HIS A 346 29.92 -7.73 -10.32
N ALA A 347 29.28 -7.58 -9.15
CA ALA A 347 29.90 -7.84 -7.86
C ALA A 347 30.47 -9.27 -7.75
N SER A 348 31.59 -9.42 -7.05
CA SER A 348 32.16 -10.75 -6.81
C SER A 348 31.27 -11.52 -5.82
N LEU A 349 30.86 -12.73 -6.23
CA LEU A 349 30.08 -13.64 -5.38
C LEU A 349 30.92 -14.81 -4.87
N THR A 350 30.58 -15.27 -3.67
CA THR A 350 31.08 -16.49 -3.04
C THR A 350 29.92 -17.34 -2.55
N PHE A 351 30.19 -18.58 -2.17
CA PHE A 351 29.16 -19.45 -1.57
C PHE A 351 28.54 -18.88 -0.27
N GLN A 352 29.21 -17.93 0.40
CA GLN A 352 28.71 -17.30 1.63
C GLN A 352 27.64 -16.25 1.37
N ASP A 353 27.45 -15.88 0.11
CA ASP A 353 26.45 -14.92 -0.31
C ASP A 353 25.10 -15.59 -0.57
N PHE A 354 25.00 -16.91 -0.39
CA PHE A 354 23.79 -17.68 -0.67
C PHE A 354 23.20 -18.33 0.57
N LEU A 355 21.88 -18.21 0.71
CA LEU A 355 21.05 -18.89 1.71
C LEU A 355 20.03 -19.80 1.03
N ILE A 356 19.83 -21.00 1.57
CA ILE A 356 18.82 -21.96 1.11
C ILE A 356 17.79 -22.16 2.22
N GLY A 357 16.50 -22.01 1.92
CA GLY A 357 15.40 -22.22 2.87
C GLY A 357 14.15 -22.80 2.21
#